data_AF-A0A848TN48-F1
#
_entry.id   AF-A0A848TN48-F1
#
_cell.length_a   1.000
_cell.length_b   1.000
_cell.length_c   1.000
_cell.angle_alpha   90.00
_cell.angle_beta   90.00
_cell.angle_gamma   90.00
#
_symmetry.space_group_name_H-M   'P 1'
#
loop_
_entity.id
_entity.type
_entity.pdbx_description
1 polymer ?
#
loop_
_entity_poly.entity_id
_entity_poly.type
_entity_poly.pdbx_seq_one_letter_code
_entity_poly.pdbx_strand_id
1 'polypeptide(L)'
;YGDIREALSARYGVALPSSPNLADGWTTEMQSAAFLGFLRFLAGNLGGQTSLRVDYSWASQGAFLSAIAGFVVPDRVIREDAAEAELAQLLESAGLTVSERFAESFACDAEIGLADIRSEEIDAACAEAYRRDYIFFGFERWRPENQAARALGASVRSV
;
A
#
# COMPACT_ATOMS: atom_id res chain seq x y z
N TYR A 1 -3.20 -10.78 13.49
CA TYR A 1 -4.34 -10.21 12.75
C TYR A 1 -5.67 -10.98 12.91
N GLY A 2 -5.77 -12.06 13.71
CA GLY A 2 -6.98 -12.89 13.82
C GLY A 2 -8.26 -12.11 14.18
N ASP A 3 -8.23 -11.37 15.30
CA ASP A 3 -9.39 -10.64 15.81
C ASP A 3 -9.92 -9.56 14.84
N ILE A 4 -9.00 -8.85 14.17
CA ILE A 4 -9.34 -7.82 13.18
C ILE A 4 -9.96 -8.46 11.94
N ARG A 5 -9.39 -9.58 11.47
CA ARG A 5 -9.92 -10.33 10.32
C ARG A 5 -11.32 -10.85 10.60
N GLU A 6 -11.54 -11.42 11.78
CA GLU A 6 -12.85 -11.90 12.19
C GLU A 6 -13.87 -10.75 12.24
N ALA A 7 -13.50 -9.60 12.80
CA ALA A 7 -14.37 -8.44 12.81
C ALA A 7 -14.70 -7.92 11.41
N LEU A 8 -13.73 -7.85 10.49
CA LEU A 8 -13.93 -7.44 9.10
C LEU A 8 -14.95 -8.35 8.40
N SER A 9 -14.83 -9.66 8.59
CA SER A 9 -15.76 -10.62 8.00
C SER A 9 -17.14 -10.58 8.66
N ALA A 10 -17.20 -10.73 9.99
CA ALA A 10 -18.45 -10.92 10.72
C ALA A 10 -19.29 -9.64 10.85
N ARG A 11 -18.67 -8.47 10.99
CA ARG A 11 -19.36 -7.20 11.27
C ARG A 11 -19.45 -6.27 10.07
N TYR A 12 -18.45 -6.31 9.20
CA TYR A 12 -18.35 -5.39 8.06
C TYR A 12 -18.53 -6.09 6.70
N GLY A 13 -18.80 -7.40 6.71
CA GLY A 13 -19.17 -8.16 5.50
C GLY A 13 -18.05 -8.27 4.48
N VAL A 14 -16.79 -8.09 4.88
CA VAL A 14 -15.65 -8.26 3.96
C VAL A 14 -15.49 -9.76 3.69
N ALA A 15 -15.61 -10.15 2.42
CA ALA A 15 -15.55 -11.54 1.96
C ALA A 15 -14.12 -12.11 2.01
N LEU A 16 -13.50 -12.13 3.20
CA LEU A 16 -12.16 -12.66 3.40
C LEU A 16 -12.15 -14.19 3.34
N PRO A 17 -11.03 -14.82 2.94
CA PRO A 17 -10.96 -16.27 2.92
C PRO A 17 -11.12 -16.87 4.33
N SER A 18 -11.47 -18.14 4.45
CA SER A 18 -11.55 -18.79 5.78
C SER A 18 -10.18 -19.09 6.38
N SER A 19 -9.14 -19.22 5.55
CA SER A 19 -7.76 -19.52 5.93
C SER A 19 -6.78 -18.47 5.37
N PRO A 20 -5.66 -18.18 6.06
CA PRO A 20 -4.60 -17.34 5.52
C PRO A 20 -3.82 -18.00 4.38
N ASN A 21 -3.73 -19.34 4.37
CA ASN A 21 -3.37 -20.06 3.15
C ASN A 21 -4.59 -20.01 2.23
N LEU A 22 -4.47 -19.30 1.12
CA LEU A 22 -5.50 -19.27 0.08
C LEU A 22 -5.77 -20.73 -0.30
N ALA A 23 -6.97 -21.21 0.03
CA ALA A 23 -7.34 -22.59 -0.22
C ALA A 23 -7.43 -22.83 -1.73
N ASP A 24 -7.33 -24.09 -2.14
CA ASP A 24 -7.68 -24.51 -3.49
C ASP A 24 -9.06 -23.91 -3.86
N GLY A 25 -9.08 -23.03 -4.86
CA GLY A 25 -10.31 -22.38 -5.34
C GLY A 25 -10.48 -20.90 -4.98
N TRP A 26 -9.51 -20.22 -4.37
CA TRP A 26 -9.53 -18.75 -4.29
C TRP A 26 -9.28 -18.13 -5.67
N THR A 27 -10.27 -17.41 -6.21
CA THR A 27 -10.19 -16.84 -7.57
C THR A 27 -9.91 -15.33 -7.57
N THR A 28 -9.54 -14.81 -8.74
CA THR A 28 -9.36 -13.37 -8.98
C THR A 28 -10.62 -12.57 -8.66
N GLU A 29 -11.81 -13.12 -8.96
CA GLU A 29 -13.09 -12.48 -8.64
C GLU A 29 -13.34 -12.41 -7.14
N MET A 30 -12.97 -13.47 -6.40
CA MET A 30 -13.07 -13.49 -4.93
C MET A 30 -12.09 -12.48 -4.31
N GLN A 31 -10.85 -12.43 -4.78
CA GLN A 31 -9.85 -11.44 -4.37
C GLN A 31 -10.33 -10.01 -4.65
N SER A 32 -10.86 -9.76 -5.84
CA SER A 32 -11.38 -8.44 -6.26
C SER A 32 -12.56 -8.00 -5.38
N ALA A 33 -13.53 -8.88 -5.16
CA ALA A 33 -14.68 -8.61 -4.29
C ALA A 33 -14.28 -8.37 -2.83
N ALA A 34 -13.35 -9.17 -2.30
CA ALA A 34 -12.82 -9.01 -0.95
C ALA A 34 -12.09 -7.67 -0.80
N PHE A 35 -11.25 -7.31 -1.76
CA PHE A 35 -10.49 -6.07 -1.75
C PHE A 35 -11.39 -4.83 -1.87
N LEU A 36 -12.37 -4.85 -2.78
CA LEU A 36 -13.36 -3.79 -2.89
C LEU A 36 -14.20 -3.64 -1.61
N GLY A 37 -14.65 -4.75 -1.02
CA GLY A 37 -15.35 -4.74 0.27
C GLY A 37 -14.49 -4.13 1.38
N PHE A 38 -13.21 -4.46 1.41
CA PHE A 38 -12.24 -3.87 2.33
C PHE A 38 -12.09 -2.36 2.11
N LEU A 39 -11.95 -1.87 0.87
CA LEU A 39 -11.84 -0.43 0.58
C LEU A 39 -13.09 0.35 1.02
N ARG A 40 -14.28 -0.22 0.82
CA ARG A 40 -15.55 0.38 1.28
C ARG A 40 -15.61 0.47 2.80
N PHE A 41 -15.21 -0.59 3.51
CA PHE A 41 -15.04 -0.55 4.96
C PHE A 41 -14.02 0.53 5.36
N LEU A 42 -12.90 0.60 4.64
CA LEU A 42 -11.77 1.47 4.97
C LEU A 42 -12.14 2.95 4.90
N ALA A 43 -12.94 3.37 3.92
CA ALA A 43 -13.46 4.73 3.85
C ALA A 43 -14.22 5.12 5.13
N GLY A 44 -15.08 4.23 5.63
CA GLY A 44 -15.76 4.41 6.91
C GLY A 44 -14.78 4.39 8.09
N ASN A 45 -13.80 3.49 8.08
CA ASN A 45 -12.81 3.35 9.16
C ASN A 45 -11.96 4.61 9.33
N LEU A 46 -11.38 5.10 8.23
CA LEU A 46 -10.60 6.34 8.20
C LEU A 46 -11.46 7.59 8.45
N GLY A 47 -12.74 7.53 8.11
CA GLY A 47 -13.74 8.56 8.43
C GLY A 47 -14.27 8.52 9.87
N GLY A 48 -13.82 7.57 10.71
CA GLY A 48 -14.28 7.45 12.11
C GLY A 48 -15.70 6.89 12.27
N GLN A 49 -16.26 6.26 11.23
CA GLN A 49 -17.63 5.73 11.20
C GLN A 49 -17.72 4.25 11.65
N THR A 50 -16.58 3.63 11.96
CA THR A 50 -16.52 2.23 12.43
C THR A 50 -15.98 2.16 13.85
N SER A 51 -16.35 1.13 14.60
CA SER A 51 -15.80 0.93 15.95
C SER A 51 -14.44 0.24 15.98
N LEU A 52 -13.90 -0.18 14.83
CA LEU A 52 -12.57 -0.77 14.75
C LEU A 52 -11.51 0.32 14.80
N ARG A 53 -10.42 0.07 15.53
CA ARG A 53 -9.25 0.95 15.49
C ARG A 53 -8.71 1.01 14.06
N VAL A 54 -8.20 2.17 13.66
CA VAL A 54 -7.38 2.28 12.45
C VAL A 54 -6.08 1.53 12.72
N ASP A 55 -5.78 0.51 11.91
CA ASP A 55 -4.52 -0.20 11.99
C ASP A 55 -3.43 0.59 11.26
N TYR A 56 -2.19 0.51 11.75
CA TYR A 56 -1.07 1.24 11.15
C TYR A 56 -0.80 0.80 9.71
N SER A 57 -1.13 -0.45 9.36
CA SER A 57 -0.94 -1.00 8.02
C SER A 57 -1.84 -0.37 6.93
N TRP A 58 -2.90 0.35 7.32
CA TRP A 58 -3.81 1.04 6.39
C TRP A 58 -4.14 2.48 6.83
N ALA A 59 -3.40 3.02 7.79
CA ALA A 59 -3.57 4.40 8.19
C ALA A 59 -3.21 5.34 7.02
N SER A 60 -3.90 6.48 6.94
CA SER A 60 -3.53 7.54 5.99
C SER A 60 -2.08 8.00 6.25
N GLN A 61 -1.31 8.16 5.18
CA GLN A 61 0.06 8.68 5.26
C GLN A 61 0.07 10.10 5.81
N GLY A 62 -0.91 10.92 5.42
CA GLY A 62 -1.06 12.29 5.93
C GLY A 62 -1.39 12.31 7.43
N ALA A 63 -2.24 11.39 7.89
CA ALA A 63 -2.54 11.24 9.32
C ALA A 63 -1.30 10.79 10.10
N PHE A 64 -0.52 9.85 9.56
CA PHE A 64 0.72 9.37 10.15
C PHE A 64 1.77 10.49 10.26
N LEU A 65 2.02 11.23 9.17
CA LEU A 65 2.95 12.37 9.19
C LEU A 65 2.48 13.47 10.15
N SER A 66 1.18 13.77 10.20
CA SER A 66 0.64 14.77 11.14
C SER A 66 0.84 14.36 12.59
N ALA A 67 0.66 13.07 12.90
CA ALA A 67 0.88 12.54 14.24
C ALA A 67 2.36 12.61 14.64
N ILE A 68 3.28 12.25 13.73
CA ILE A 68 4.72 12.36 13.97
C ILE A 68 5.12 13.82 14.16
N ALA A 69 4.69 14.73 13.29
CA ALA A 69 5.02 16.15 13.34
C ALA A 69 4.58 16.83 14.65
N GLY A 70 3.55 16.31 15.32
CA GLY A 70 3.14 16.76 16.66
C GLY A 70 4.14 16.42 17.77
N PHE A 71 5.04 15.46 17.54
CA PHE A 71 6.12 15.07 18.44
C PHE A 71 7.49 15.52 17.96
N VAL A 72 7.81 15.28 16.68
CA VAL A 72 9.05 15.67 16.01
C VAL A 72 8.80 15.90 14.53
N VAL A 73 9.35 16.98 13.97
CA VAL A 73 9.26 17.22 12.53
C VAL A 73 10.27 16.32 11.81
N PRO A 74 9.86 15.50 10.82
CA PRO A 74 10.81 14.71 10.03
C PRO A 74 11.78 15.63 9.27
N ASP A 75 13.07 15.35 9.34
CA ASP A 75 14.09 16.10 8.57
C ASP A 75 13.96 15.87 7.06
N ARG A 76 13.48 14.69 6.65
CA ARG A 76 13.28 14.33 5.24
C ARG A 76 12.08 13.41 5.06
N VAL A 77 11.24 13.73 4.08
CA VAL A 77 10.15 12.87 3.60
C VAL A 77 10.44 12.55 2.14
N ILE A 78 10.71 11.29 1.84
CA ILE A 78 11.13 10.83 0.52
C ILE A 78 9.93 10.21 -0.20
N ARG A 79 9.68 10.65 -1.43
CA ARG A 79 8.62 10.11 -2.28
C ARG A 79 9.14 8.88 -3.01
N GLU A 80 8.25 7.91 -3.22
CA GLU A 80 8.61 6.60 -3.75
C GLU A 80 9.24 6.68 -5.15
N ASP A 81 8.79 7.61 -6.00
CA ASP A 81 9.31 7.88 -7.35
C ASP A 81 10.73 8.49 -7.34
N ALA A 82 11.06 9.25 -6.31
CA ALA A 82 12.38 9.84 -6.11
C ALA A 82 13.28 9.00 -5.17
N ALA A 83 12.77 7.88 -4.64
CA ALA A 83 13.38 7.19 -3.51
C ALA A 83 14.80 6.72 -3.79
N GLU A 84 15.07 6.14 -4.95
CA GLU A 84 16.40 5.66 -5.33
C GLU A 84 17.43 6.81 -5.30
N ALA A 85 17.11 7.92 -5.96
CA ALA A 85 17.99 9.08 -6.05
C ALA A 85 18.18 9.78 -4.69
N GLU A 86 17.09 9.99 -3.94
CA GLU A 86 17.15 10.69 -2.66
C GLU A 86 17.82 9.87 -1.55
N LEU A 87 17.60 8.55 -1.53
CA LEU A 87 18.28 7.65 -0.60
C LEU A 87 19.76 7.52 -0.92
N ALA A 88 20.15 7.50 -2.21
CA ALA A 88 21.55 7.54 -2.60
C ALA A 88 22.26 8.81 -2.09
N GLN A 89 21.65 9.98 -2.30
CA GLN A 89 22.17 11.26 -1.78
C GLN A 89 22.27 11.26 -0.24
N LEU A 90 21.28 10.67 0.44
CA LEU A 90 21.28 10.57 1.90
C LEU A 90 22.46 9.71 2.39
N LEU A 91 22.71 8.56 1.77
CA LEU A 91 23.83 7.70 2.12
C LEU A 91 25.18 8.39 1.90
N GLU A 92 25.36 9.03 0.74
CA GLU A 92 26.57 9.79 0.44
C GLU A 92 26.85 10.87 1.50
N SER A 93 25.82 11.60 1.93
CA SER A 93 25.94 12.62 2.98
C SER A 93 26.36 12.05 4.35
N ALA A 94 26.05 10.78 4.60
CA ALA A 94 26.44 10.05 5.80
C ALA A 94 27.81 9.36 5.66
N GLY A 95 28.51 9.52 4.54
CA GLY A 95 29.76 8.81 4.24
C GLY A 95 29.57 7.31 3.99
N LEU A 96 28.32 6.89 3.70
CA LEU A 96 27.97 5.52 3.37
C LEU A 96 27.86 5.39 1.84
N THR A 97 28.38 4.31 1.29
CA THR A 97 28.12 3.98 -0.11
C THR A 97 26.77 3.28 -0.23
N VAL A 98 26.14 3.43 -1.39
CA VAL A 98 24.97 2.65 -1.83
C VAL A 98 25.41 1.19 -2.01
N SER A 99 25.72 0.50 -0.92
CA SER A 99 25.86 -0.95 -0.94
C SER A 99 24.50 -1.52 -1.31
N GLU A 100 24.45 -2.32 -2.39
CA GLU A 100 23.57 -3.40 -2.88
C GLU A 100 22.12 -3.59 -2.33
N ARG A 101 21.73 -2.96 -1.22
CA ARG A 101 20.45 -3.09 -0.51
C ARG A 101 19.23 -2.48 -1.19
N PHE A 102 19.36 -1.64 -2.20
CA PHE A 102 18.19 -1.15 -2.95
C PHE A 102 17.89 -1.98 -4.21
N ALA A 103 18.64 -3.06 -4.45
CA ALA A 103 18.40 -3.94 -5.59
C ALA A 103 17.15 -4.82 -5.42
N GLU A 104 16.61 -4.92 -4.21
CA GLU A 104 15.37 -5.66 -3.97
C GLU A 104 14.16 -4.79 -4.35
N SER A 105 13.48 -5.20 -5.42
CA SER A 105 12.20 -4.63 -5.81
C SER A 105 11.21 -4.75 -4.65
N PHE A 106 10.48 -3.66 -4.35
CA PHE A 106 9.33 -3.70 -3.44
C PHE A 106 8.12 -4.48 -4.01
N ALA A 107 8.33 -5.30 -5.05
CA ALA A 107 7.32 -6.15 -5.63
C ALA A 107 6.83 -7.17 -4.58
N CYS A 108 5.51 -7.26 -4.46
CA CYS A 108 4.88 -8.30 -3.68
C CYS A 108 4.74 -9.55 -4.56
N ASP A 109 5.35 -10.66 -4.13
CA ASP A 109 5.17 -11.97 -4.75
C ASP A 109 3.83 -12.57 -4.29
N ALA A 110 2.75 -12.16 -4.98
CA ALA A 110 1.40 -12.64 -4.75
C ALA A 110 0.90 -13.37 -5.99
N GLU A 111 0.28 -14.53 -5.78
CA GLU A 111 -0.31 -15.34 -6.86
C GLU A 111 -1.40 -14.58 -7.65
N ILE A 112 -2.17 -13.73 -6.96
CA ILE A 112 -3.12 -12.78 -7.55
C ILE A 112 -2.69 -11.38 -7.10
N GLY A 113 -2.04 -10.64 -8.00
CA GLY A 113 -1.54 -9.30 -7.75
C GLY A 113 -2.61 -8.22 -7.87
N LEU A 114 -2.26 -6.99 -7.48
CA LEU A 114 -3.16 -5.83 -7.63
C LEU A 114 -3.51 -5.58 -9.11
N ALA A 115 -2.57 -5.85 -10.02
CA ALA A 115 -2.78 -5.72 -11.45
C ALA A 115 -3.91 -6.62 -11.97
N ASP A 116 -4.11 -7.80 -11.36
CA ASP A 116 -5.09 -8.80 -11.81
C ASP A 116 -6.52 -8.44 -11.39
N ILE A 117 -6.69 -7.75 -10.26
CA ILE A 117 -8.01 -7.43 -9.69
C ILE A 117 -8.47 -6.00 -9.93
N ARG A 118 -7.57 -5.12 -10.38
CA ARG A 118 -7.85 -3.68 -10.50
C ARG A 118 -9.00 -3.42 -11.47
N SER A 119 -9.90 -2.55 -11.04
CA SER A 119 -11.02 -2.04 -11.83
C SER A 119 -11.21 -0.54 -11.56
N GLU A 120 -11.99 0.15 -12.41
CA GLU A 120 -12.35 1.55 -12.16
C GLU A 120 -13.08 1.73 -10.83
N GLU A 121 -13.85 0.73 -10.42
CA GLU A 121 -14.55 0.73 -9.14
C GLU A 121 -13.58 0.64 -7.96
N ILE A 122 -12.56 -0.21 -8.05
CA ILE A 122 -11.50 -0.31 -7.04
C ILE A 122 -10.70 1.00 -6.96
N ASP A 123 -10.35 1.59 -8.11
CA ASP A 123 -9.65 2.87 -8.15
C ASP A 123 -10.48 3.98 -7.47
N ALA A 124 -11.78 4.04 -7.77
CA ALA A 124 -12.70 5.01 -7.17
C ALA A 124 -12.86 4.79 -5.66
N ALA A 125 -13.03 3.54 -5.22
CA ALA A 125 -13.14 3.20 -3.80
C ALA A 125 -11.84 3.52 -3.03
N CYS A 126 -10.68 3.31 -3.65
CA CYS A 126 -9.39 3.66 -3.06
C CYS A 126 -9.24 5.18 -2.91
N ALA A 127 -9.54 5.94 -3.97
CA ALA A 127 -9.50 7.41 -3.93
C ALA A 127 -10.50 7.99 -2.92
N GLU A 128 -11.66 7.36 -2.76
CA GLU A 128 -12.65 7.73 -1.75
C GLU A 128 -12.12 7.48 -0.33
N ALA A 129 -11.57 6.29 -0.06
CA ALA A 129 -11.02 5.94 1.24
C ALA A 129 -9.83 6.83 1.64
N TYR A 130 -8.94 7.12 0.70
CA TYR A 130 -7.71 7.90 0.92
C TYR A 130 -7.78 9.33 0.37
N ARG A 131 -8.97 9.92 0.24
CA ARG A 131 -9.18 11.23 -0.43
C ARG A 131 -8.21 12.32 0.04
N ARG A 132 -7.96 12.40 1.34
CA ARG A 132 -7.04 13.39 1.92
C ARG A 132 -5.61 13.19 1.42
N ASP A 133 -5.15 11.95 1.35
CA ASP A 133 -3.81 11.62 0.86
C ASP A 133 -3.70 11.92 -0.65
N TYR A 134 -4.73 11.60 -1.43
CA TYR A 134 -4.78 11.99 -2.86
C TYR A 134 -4.62 13.50 -3.05
N ILE A 135 -5.31 14.31 -2.23
CA ILE A 135 -5.21 15.78 -2.30
C ILE A 135 -3.84 16.27 -1.81
N PHE A 136 -3.36 15.78 -0.68
CA PHE A 136 -2.14 16.29 -0.04
C PHE A 136 -0.87 15.88 -0.77
N PHE A 137 -0.86 14.69 -1.35
CA PHE A 137 0.31 14.12 -1.99
C PHE A 137 0.22 14.08 -3.51
N GLY A 138 -0.91 14.49 -4.09
CA GLY A 138 -1.12 14.44 -5.53
C GLY A 138 -1.06 13.03 -6.09
N PHE A 139 -1.53 12.03 -5.34
CA PHE A 139 -1.53 10.65 -5.84
C PHE A 139 -2.43 10.52 -7.07
N GLU A 140 -1.97 9.72 -8.02
CA GLU A 140 -2.72 9.36 -9.22
C GLU A 140 -3.24 7.93 -9.13
N ARG A 141 -3.94 7.48 -10.18
CA ARG A 141 -4.32 6.07 -10.29
C ARG A 141 -3.06 5.21 -10.34
N TRP A 142 -3.03 4.17 -9.53
CA TRP A 142 -1.92 3.23 -9.49
C TRP A 142 -1.77 2.53 -10.85
N ARG A 143 -0.52 2.28 -11.25
CA ARG A 143 -0.19 1.60 -12.50
C ARG A 143 0.88 0.51 -12.27
N PRO A 144 0.75 -0.69 -12.87
CA PRO A 144 1.71 -1.77 -12.70
C PRO A 144 3.15 -1.38 -13.09
N GLU A 145 3.32 -0.54 -14.11
CA GLU A 145 4.61 -0.04 -14.56
C GLU A 145 5.37 0.77 -13.49
N ASN A 146 4.66 1.37 -12.53
CA ASN A 146 5.27 2.09 -11.41
C ASN A 146 5.95 1.12 -10.41
N GLN A 147 5.55 -0.16 -10.41
CA GLN A 147 6.25 -1.23 -9.69
C GLN A 147 7.30 -1.91 -10.57
N ALA A 148 7.00 -2.17 -11.85
CA ALA A 148 7.89 -2.90 -12.77
C ALA A 148 9.14 -2.09 -13.21
N ALA A 149 9.03 -0.77 -13.35
CA ALA A 149 10.18 0.09 -13.63
C ALA A 149 11.26 0.01 -12.54
N ARG A 150 10.89 -0.42 -11.32
CA ARG A 150 11.80 -0.66 -10.20
C ARG A 150 12.37 -2.08 -10.16
N ALA A 151 11.72 -3.07 -10.78
CA ALA A 151 12.27 -4.42 -10.93
C ALA A 151 13.33 -4.49 -12.05
N LEU A 152 13.13 -3.73 -13.13
CA LEU A 152 14.01 -3.75 -14.32
C LEU A 152 15.30 -2.94 -14.17
N GLY A 153 15.45 -2.15 -13.10
CA GLY A 153 16.73 -1.55 -12.71
C GLY A 153 17.85 -2.57 -12.38
N ALA A 154 17.49 -3.84 -12.21
CA ALA A 154 18.42 -4.94 -11.94
C ALA A 154 18.69 -5.89 -13.12
N SER A 155 18.05 -5.70 -14.31
CA SER A 155 18.13 -6.71 -15.39
C SER A 155 18.41 -6.18 -16.80
N VAL A 156 19.01 -5.00 -16.94
CA VAL A 156 19.55 -4.57 -18.26
C VAL A 156 20.99 -4.08 -18.12
N ARG A 157 21.87 -4.96 -17.65
CA ARG A 157 23.29 -4.99 -18.04
C ARG A 157 23.80 -6.44 -18.02
N SER A 158 23.39 -7.23 -19.01
CA SER A 158 24.26 -8.28 -19.53
C SER A 158 24.57 -7.93 -20.98
N VAL A 159 25.87 -7.88 -21.25
CA VAL A 159 26.50 -7.90 -22.58
C VAL A 159 25.89 -8.98 -23.46
#